data_AF-A0A8T5RYR9-F1
#
_entry.id   AF-A0A8T5RYR9-F1
#
_cell.length_a   1.000
_cell.length_b   1.000
_cell.length_c   1.000
_cell.angle_alpha   90.00
_cell.angle_beta   90.00
_cell.angle_gamma   90.00
#
_symmetry.space_group_name_H-M   'P 1'
#
loop_
_entity.id
_entity.type
_entity.pdbx_description
1 polymer ?
#
loop_
_entity_poly.entity_id
_entity_poly.type
_entity_poly.pdbx_seq_one_letter_code
_entity_poly.pdbx_strand_id
1 'polypeptide(L)'
;MSEIQETDKTMRALALCGGVIAVIESILELIGSGLMPYGFGVLSGVLGLLFAVLVIFLAIRPIHYTPVFLGILGIALIVLAVLIGGIVVLLAMFLGALT
;
A
#
# COMPACT_ATOMS: atom_id res chain seq x y z
N MET A 1 -22.70 -13.77 7.35
CA MET A 1 -22.50 -12.50 6.62
C MET A 1 -22.50 -12.84 5.13
N SER A 2 -22.84 -11.92 4.22
CA SER A 2 -22.67 -12.24 2.79
C SER A 2 -21.19 -12.30 2.45
N GLU A 3 -20.78 -13.20 1.55
CA GLU A 3 -19.37 -13.39 1.15
C GLU A 3 -18.72 -12.09 0.68
N ILE A 4 -19.49 -11.25 -0.02
CA ILE A 4 -19.06 -9.91 -0.50
C ILE A 4 -18.61 -9.01 0.66
N GLN A 5 -19.31 -9.06 1.80
CA GLN A 5 -19.01 -8.22 2.95
C GLN A 5 -17.78 -8.72 3.74
N GLU A 6 -17.49 -10.01 3.69
CA GLU A 6 -16.29 -10.59 4.32
C GLU A 6 -15.04 -10.28 3.50
N THR A 7 -15.13 -10.35 2.18
CA THR A 7 -14.02 -10.03 1.30
C THR A 7 -13.68 -8.53 1.31
N ASP A 8 -14.66 -7.63 1.38
CA ASP A 8 -14.43 -6.18 1.57
C ASP A 8 -13.69 -5.87 2.88
N LYS A 9 -14.06 -6.53 3.98
CA LYS A 9 -13.33 -6.43 5.26
C LYS A 9 -11.90 -6.92 5.13
N THR A 10 -11.68 -8.01 4.41
CA THR A 10 -10.37 -8.63 4.23
C THR A 10 -9.46 -7.77 3.36
N MET A 11 -9.99 -7.19 2.27
CA MET A 11 -9.30 -6.18 1.47
C MET A 11 -8.83 -5.03 2.36
N ARG A 12 -9.74 -4.45 3.16
CA ARG A 12 -9.42 -3.30 4.01
C ARG A 12 -8.38 -3.62 5.06
N ALA A 13 -8.46 -4.79 5.67
CA ALA A 13 -7.45 -5.25 6.63
C ALA A 13 -6.07 -5.38 5.97
N LEU A 14 -6.00 -5.98 4.78
CA LEU A 14 -4.75 -6.12 4.04
C LEU A 14 -4.19 -4.78 3.56
N ALA A 15 -5.05 -3.88 3.06
CA ALA A 15 -4.63 -2.53 2.69
C ALA A 15 -4.07 -1.76 3.88
N LEU A 16 -4.69 -1.91 5.06
CA LEU A 16 -4.19 -1.30 6.29
C LEU A 16 -2.82 -1.87 6.69
N CYS A 17 -2.68 -3.20 6.71
CA CYS A 17 -1.41 -3.87 7.01
C CYS A 17 -0.31 -3.46 6.01
N GLY A 18 -0.62 -3.49 4.71
CA GLY A 18 0.31 -3.09 3.66
C GLY A 18 0.70 -1.62 3.75
N GLY A 19 -0.24 -0.73 4.07
CA GLY A 19 0.02 0.69 4.31
C GLY A 19 0.96 0.92 5.50
N VAL A 20 0.76 0.23 6.62
CA VAL A 20 1.66 0.34 7.79
C VAL A 20 3.06 -0.17 7.47
N ILE A 21 3.19 -1.31 6.78
CA ILE A 21 4.48 -1.82 6.34
C ILE A 21 5.16 -0.83 5.38
N ALA A 22 4.40 -0.25 4.45
CA ALA A 22 4.90 0.75 3.51
C ALA A 22 5.42 2.02 4.22
N VAL A 23 4.77 2.45 5.32
CA VAL A 23 5.28 3.55 6.16
C VAL A 23 6.65 3.18 6.75
N ILE A 24 6.79 1.97 7.31
CA ILE A 24 8.04 1.50 7.91
C ILE A 24 9.15 1.46 6.85
N GLU A 25 8.90 0.85 5.70
CA GLU A 25 9.85 0.78 4.58
C GLU A 25 10.24 2.17 4.07
N SER A 26 9.29 3.10 3.99
CA SER A 26 9.57 4.48 3.58
C SER A 26 10.47 5.21 4.59
N ILE A 27 10.29 4.96 5.89
CA ILE A 27 11.19 5.49 6.92
C ILE A 27 12.58 4.88 6.81
N LEU A 28 12.68 3.56 6.52
CA LEU A 28 13.96 2.90 6.29
C LEU A 28 14.70 3.49 5.09
N GLU A 29 14.01 3.79 4.00
CA GLU A 29 14.54 4.53 2.84
C GLU A 29 15.08 5.92 3.25
N LEU A 30 14.34 6.68 4.07
CA LEU A 30 14.76 8.01 4.53
C LEU A 30 16.07 8.00 5.34
N ILE A 31 16.34 6.91 6.08
CA ILE A 31 17.57 6.75 6.86
C ILE A 31 18.67 6.01 6.09
N GLY A 32 18.47 5.74 4.79
CA GLY A 32 19.45 5.05 3.94
C GLY A 32 19.56 3.54 4.20
N SER A 33 18.59 2.95 4.88
CA SER A 33 18.49 1.51 5.17
C SER A 33 17.40 0.82 4.33
N GLY A 34 17.17 1.31 3.12
CA GLY A 34 16.18 0.76 2.19
C GLY A 34 16.47 -0.71 1.85
N LEU A 35 15.41 -1.48 1.57
CA LEU A 35 15.51 -2.91 1.27
C LEU A 35 15.99 -3.20 -0.16
N MET A 36 15.89 -2.21 -1.06
CA MET A 36 16.24 -2.36 -2.46
C MET A 36 17.54 -1.61 -2.79
N PRO A 37 18.36 -2.13 -3.72
CA PRO A 37 19.58 -1.46 -4.18
C PRO A 37 19.27 -0.28 -5.11
N TYR A 38 18.03 -0.19 -5.59
CA TYR A 38 17.51 0.96 -6.32
C TYR A 38 16.56 1.71 -5.38
N GLY A 39 16.77 3.01 -5.25
CA GLY A 39 15.98 3.90 -4.44
C GLY A 39 16.44 5.32 -4.76
N PHE A 40 15.49 6.25 -4.87
CA PHE A 40 15.81 7.67 -5.09
C PHE A 40 16.19 8.36 -3.76
N GLY A 41 16.60 7.58 -2.76
CA GLY A 41 16.97 7.97 -1.41
C GLY A 41 15.85 8.75 -0.71
N VAL A 42 16.11 10.02 -0.40
CA VAL A 42 15.14 10.88 0.28
C VAL A 42 13.84 11.01 -0.51
N LEU A 43 13.91 11.02 -1.85
CA LEU A 43 12.72 11.20 -2.69
C LEU A 43 11.79 9.97 -2.62
N SER A 44 12.34 8.76 -2.68
CA SER A 44 11.58 7.51 -2.49
C SER A 44 10.98 7.46 -1.09
N GLY A 45 11.75 7.81 -0.06
CA GLY A 45 11.25 7.85 1.31
C GLY A 45 10.08 8.83 1.50
N VAL A 46 10.18 10.07 1.01
CA VAL A 46 9.11 11.07 1.19
C VAL A 46 7.85 10.70 0.40
N LEU A 47 8.00 10.35 -0.88
CA LEU A 47 6.85 9.99 -1.72
C LEU A 47 6.21 8.66 -1.28
N GLY A 48 7.04 7.69 -0.88
CA GLY A 48 6.58 6.42 -0.33
C GLY A 48 5.73 6.62 0.92
N LEU A 49 6.16 7.52 1.81
CA LEU A 49 5.44 7.84 3.04
C LEU A 49 4.10 8.52 2.72
N LEU A 50 4.08 9.45 1.77
CA LEU A 50 2.85 10.08 1.29
C LEU A 50 1.86 9.03 0.75
N PHE A 51 2.31 8.13 -0.12
CA PHE A 51 1.46 7.10 -0.71
C PHE A 51 1.00 6.06 0.31
N ALA A 52 1.85 5.69 1.27
CA ALA A 52 1.49 4.78 2.36
C ALA A 52 0.36 5.36 3.23
N VAL A 53 0.40 6.67 3.52
CA VAL A 53 -0.68 7.36 4.24
C VAL A 53 -1.98 7.36 3.43
N LEU A 54 -1.91 7.57 2.11
CA LEU A 54 -3.11 7.50 1.25
C LEU A 54 -3.72 6.09 1.22
N VAL A 55 -2.89 5.04 1.19
CA VAL A 55 -3.34 3.65 1.30
C VAL A 55 -4.09 3.41 2.61
N ILE A 56 -3.53 3.86 3.75
CA ILE A 56 -4.16 3.74 5.07
C ILE A 56 -5.50 4.48 5.09
N PHE A 57 -5.56 5.69 4.52
CA PHE A 57 -6.80 6.45 4.45
C PHE A 57 -7.88 5.74 3.64
N LEU A 58 -7.52 5.17 2.49
CA LEU A 58 -8.42 4.36 1.66
C LEU A 58 -8.89 3.08 2.38
N ALA A 59 -8.03 2.45 3.17
CA ALA A 59 -8.41 1.28 3.96
C ALA A 59 -9.44 1.62 5.05
N ILE A 60 -9.27 2.76 5.74
CA ILE A 60 -10.18 3.23 6.78
C ILE A 60 -11.50 3.72 6.18
N ARG A 61 -11.44 4.49 5.09
CA ARG A 61 -12.61 5.08 4.44
C ARG A 61 -12.61 4.74 2.94
N PRO A 62 -13.07 3.53 2.59
CA PRO A 62 -13.11 3.11 1.19
C PRO A 62 -14.10 3.98 0.41
N ILE A 63 -13.70 4.29 -0.82
CA ILE A 63 -14.51 4.91 -1.88
C ILE A 63 -14.86 3.87 -2.94
N HIS A 64 -15.76 4.22 -3.88
CA HIS A 64 -16.24 3.27 -4.89
C HIS A 64 -15.13 2.62 -5.73
N TYR A 65 -14.07 3.37 -6.04
CA TYR A 65 -12.94 2.89 -6.85
C TYR A 65 -11.71 2.48 -6.01
N THR A 66 -11.91 2.14 -4.72
CA THR A 66 -10.80 1.79 -3.80
C THR A 66 -9.84 0.74 -4.37
N PRO A 67 -10.30 -0.40 -4.95
CA PRO A 67 -9.40 -1.40 -5.48
C PRO A 67 -8.46 -0.84 -6.56
N VAL A 68 -8.99 -0.01 -7.46
CA VAL A 68 -8.20 0.62 -8.54
C VAL A 68 -7.14 1.56 -7.95
N PHE A 69 -7.50 2.38 -6.96
CA PHE A 69 -6.55 3.27 -6.30
C PHE A 69 -5.48 2.50 -5.52
N LEU A 70 -5.84 1.42 -4.83
CA LEU A 70 -4.87 0.54 -4.18
C LEU A 70 -3.90 -0.07 -5.20
N GLY A 71 -4.39 -0.46 -6.38
CA GLY A 71 -3.52 -0.95 -7.47
C GLY A 71 -2.50 0.09 -7.92
N ILE A 72 -2.95 1.32 -8.21
CA ILE A 72 -2.08 2.41 -8.64
C ILE A 72 -1.05 2.75 -7.55
N LEU A 73 -1.49 2.87 -6.30
CA LEU A 73 -0.61 3.19 -5.17
C LEU A 73 0.37 2.06 -4.88
N GLY A 74 -0.06 0.79 -4.96
CA GLY A 74 0.82 -0.36 -4.78
C GLY A 74 1.95 -0.42 -5.82
N ILE A 75 1.64 -0.17 -7.09
CA ILE A 75 2.67 -0.06 -8.15
C ILE A 75 3.60 1.12 -7.87
N ALA A 76 3.05 2.28 -7.51
CA ALA A 76 3.85 3.47 -7.22
C ALA A 76 4.81 3.25 -6.04
N LEU A 77 4.38 2.54 -4.98
CA LEU A 77 5.23 2.17 -3.85
C LEU A 77 6.39 1.28 -4.30
N ILE A 78 6.14 0.26 -5.13
CA ILE A 78 7.20 -0.63 -5.63
C ILE A 78 8.23 0.13 -6.47
N VAL A 79 7.76 1.03 -7.36
CA VAL A 79 8.65 1.88 -8.19
C VAL A 79 9.52 2.79 -7.31
N LEU A 80 9.01 3.19 -6.14
CA LEU A 80 9.73 3.99 -5.14
C LEU A 80 10.50 3.13 -4.12
N ALA A 81 10.83 1.88 -4.44
CA ALA A 81 11.62 0.98 -3.59
C ALA A 81 10.93 0.52 -2.28
N VAL A 82 9.63 0.77 -2.13
CA VAL A 82 8.79 0.30 -1.02
C VAL A 82 8.13 -1.02 -1.43
N LEU A 83 8.86 -2.12 -1.20
CA LEU A 83 8.54 -3.42 -1.80
C LEU A 83 7.44 -4.19 -1.06
N ILE A 84 7.69 -4.58 0.20
CA ILE A 84 6.80 -5.51 0.92
C ILE A 84 5.45 -4.82 1.14
N GLY A 85 5.47 -3.55 1.53
CA GLY A 85 4.25 -2.75 1.66
C GLY A 85 3.49 -2.67 0.35
N GLY A 86 4.19 -2.36 -0.75
CA GLY A 86 3.59 -2.30 -2.09
C GLY A 86 2.95 -3.62 -2.53
N ILE A 87 3.62 -4.75 -2.33
CA ILE A 87 3.10 -6.09 -2.68
C ILE A 87 1.82 -6.40 -1.88
N VAL A 88 1.82 -6.16 -0.57
CA VAL A 88 0.63 -6.41 0.27
C VAL A 88 -0.55 -5.53 -0.17
N VAL A 89 -0.29 -4.28 -0.56
CA VAL A 89 -1.31 -3.38 -1.12
C VAL A 89 -1.86 -3.90 -2.45
N LEU A 90 -1.02 -4.48 -3.32
CA LEU A 90 -1.50 -5.12 -4.55
C LEU A 90 -2.36 -6.35 -4.27
N LEU A 91 -2.01 -7.16 -3.28
CA LEU A 91 -2.86 -8.28 -2.85
C LEU A 91 -4.23 -7.79 -2.34
N ALA A 92 -4.26 -6.67 -1.61
CA ALA A 92 -5.51 -6.04 -1.20
C ALA A 92 -6.33 -5.60 -2.42
N MET A 93 -5.70 -4.98 -3.43
CA MET A 93 -6.37 -4.64 -4.69
C MET A 93 -6.99 -5.86 -5.38
N PHE A 94 -6.25 -6.96 -5.50
CA PHE A 94 -6.79 -8.17 -6.15
C PHE A 94 -8.03 -8.71 -5.44
N LEU A 95 -8.04 -8.71 -4.11
CA LEU A 95 -9.22 -9.14 -3.34
C LEU A 95 -10.40 -8.18 -3.54
N GLY A 96 -10.15 -6.88 -3.54
CA GLY A 96 -11.18 -5.88 -3.82
C GLY A 96 -11.72 -5.89 -5.25
N ALA A 97 -10.94 -6.38 -6.22
CA ALA A 97 -11.38 -6.52 -7.60
C ALA A 97 -12.24 -7.78 -7.83
N LEU A 98 -12.22 -8.73 -6.90
CA LEU A 98 -12.99 -9.98 -6.95
C LEU A 98 -14.37 -9.87 -6.27
N THR A 99 -14.65 -8.75 -5.61
CA THR A 99 -15.92 -8.43 -4.92
C THR A 99 -16.81 -7.51 -5.73
#